data_AF-W0FIK4-F1
#
_entry.id   AF-W0FIK4-F1
#
_cell.length_a   1.000
_cell.length_b   1.000
_cell.length_c   1.000
_cell.angle_alpha   90.00
_cell.angle_beta   90.00
_cell.angle_gamma   90.00
#
_symmetry.space_group_name_H-M   'P 1'
#
loop_
_entity.id
_entity.type
_entity.pdbx_description
1 polymer ?
#
loop_
_entity_poly.entity_id
_entity_poly.type
_entity_poly.pdbx_seq_one_letter_code
_entity_poly.pdbx_strand_id
1 'polypeptide(L)'
;MNDAIDLVNFAAAATGLVIVLLGLFFSLAVRYLETWTRRFFVVLFSAAAAYVASDLLSQVSLLFLGPDYSGLSRAAVFCESFFSSLLMPMMTLYLLRCSGERRKRTPLFASMVTLWLVYVALLIITQFTTEIYSISPENVYHRGPWYFVLLLPPAAMMGLNCVSLLFRRKRLSKKQRAAFAVYLLLPLCCMLIQMFSYGLLMIVIGTSVSVVILFAFILMDQVDHSIRQQQENAVQQASITVLQMRPHFIYNTLMSIYYLCKQDTEKAQQVILDFSSYLRQNFTAIAKEDTIPFTEEVEHTRAYLAVEQARFQDRLLVEFETPFTAFRIPPLTLQPVVENAVKHGLDPELEPLFISVSSRQQDGYAEVIVDDSGPGFKPTDDDEPHIALANISKRLKMMCGGELTISNRDCGGTIVTIRIPVQPES
;
A
#
# COMPACT_ATOMS: atom_id res chain seq x y z
N MET A 1 45.37 -2.36 32.91
CA MET A 1 44.92 -3.01 31.66
C MET A 1 43.50 -3.56 31.82
N ASN A 2 43.18 -4.21 32.95
CA ASN A 2 41.82 -4.66 33.27
C ASN A 2 40.80 -3.50 33.32
N ASP A 3 41.09 -2.40 34.03
CA ASP A 3 40.15 -1.26 34.13
C ASP A 3 39.76 -0.64 32.77
N ALA A 4 40.69 -0.64 31.81
CA ALA A 4 40.42 -0.13 30.46
C ALA A 4 39.52 -1.08 29.66
N ILE A 5 39.68 -2.40 29.83
CA ILE A 5 38.85 -3.42 29.19
C ILE A 5 37.44 -3.40 29.79
N ASP A 6 37.33 -3.28 31.12
CA ASP A 6 36.06 -3.21 31.83
C ASP A 6 35.27 -1.95 31.43
N LEU A 7 35.96 -0.81 31.28
CA LEU A 7 35.36 0.42 30.76
C LEU A 7 34.83 0.25 29.33
N VAL A 8 35.59 -0.44 28.46
CA VAL A 8 35.17 -0.72 27.07
C VAL A 8 33.94 -1.62 27.04
N ASN A 9 33.89 -2.67 27.86
CA ASN A 9 32.73 -3.56 27.96
C ASN A 9 31.47 -2.82 28.42
N PHE A 10 31.62 -2.00 29.47
CA PHE A 10 30.52 -1.20 29.98
C PHE A 10 30.01 -0.20 28.94
N ALA A 11 30.92 0.50 28.24
CA ALA A 11 30.57 1.42 27.17
C ALA A 11 29.87 0.69 26.00
N ALA A 12 30.31 -0.51 25.63
CA ALA A 12 29.68 -1.31 24.58
C ALA A 12 28.26 -1.74 24.96
N ALA A 13 28.04 -2.22 26.19
CA ALA A 13 26.72 -2.59 26.70
C ALA A 13 25.78 -1.37 26.79
N ALA A 14 26.26 -0.25 27.33
CA ALA A 14 25.48 0.99 27.40
C ALA A 14 25.09 1.50 26.00
N THR A 15 26.02 1.44 25.05
CA THR A 15 25.74 1.79 23.65
C THR A 15 24.70 0.85 23.03
N GLY A 16 24.83 -0.47 23.26
CA GLY A 16 23.85 -1.46 22.84
C GLY A 16 22.45 -1.15 23.38
N LEU A 17 22.34 -0.75 24.64
CA LEU A 17 21.07 -0.41 25.27
C LEU A 17 20.42 0.80 24.59
N VAL A 18 21.19 1.86 24.33
CA VAL A 18 20.71 3.04 23.62
C VAL A 18 20.20 2.67 22.22
N ILE A 19 20.96 1.86 21.48
CA ILE A 19 20.60 1.39 20.13
C ILE A 19 19.27 0.64 20.15
N VAL A 20 19.09 -0.28 21.10
CA VAL A 20 17.89 -1.10 21.22
C VAL A 20 16.68 -0.27 21.69
N LEU A 21 16.86 0.67 22.62
CA LEU A 21 15.81 1.58 23.07
C LEU A 21 15.36 2.55 21.96
N LEU A 22 16.29 3.05 21.14
CA LEU A 22 15.95 3.82 19.94
C LEU A 22 15.14 2.94 18.97
N GLY A 23 15.56 1.70 18.73
CA GLY A 23 14.81 0.74 17.93
C GLY A 23 13.39 0.50 18.45
N LEU A 24 13.22 0.35 19.77
CA LEU A 24 11.93 0.23 20.42
C LEU A 24 11.06 1.47 20.17
N PHE A 25 11.61 2.66 20.39
CA PHE A 25 10.92 3.93 20.13
C PHE A 25 10.46 4.04 18.67
N PHE A 26 11.34 3.75 17.71
CA PHE A 26 10.97 3.76 16.29
C PHE A 26 9.89 2.72 15.96
N SER A 27 9.95 1.53 16.56
CA SER A 27 8.93 0.49 16.35
C SER A 27 7.54 0.91 16.85
N LEU A 28 7.47 1.80 17.86
CA LEU A 28 6.22 2.38 18.35
C LEU A 28 5.76 3.58 17.49
N ALA A 29 6.70 4.41 17.03
CA ALA A 29 6.42 5.63 16.29
C ALA A 29 5.99 5.37 14.83
N VAL A 30 6.55 4.35 14.17
CA VAL A 30 6.29 4.07 12.75
C VAL A 30 4.89 3.46 12.56
N ARG A 31 3.96 4.27 12.04
CA ARG A 31 2.58 3.85 11.77
C ARG A 31 2.36 3.13 10.44
N TYR A 32 3.30 3.22 9.50
CA TYR A 32 3.22 2.60 8.17
C TYR A 32 3.51 1.09 8.14
N LEU A 33 4.04 0.53 9.24
CA LEU A 33 4.28 -0.92 9.35
C LEU A 33 2.96 -1.67 9.53
N GLU A 34 2.86 -2.86 8.93
CA GLU A 34 1.78 -3.81 9.20
C GLU A 34 1.65 -4.05 10.71
N THR A 35 0.42 -4.00 11.25
CA THR A 35 0.14 -4.08 12.70
C THR A 35 0.83 -5.27 13.37
N TRP A 36 0.87 -6.44 12.71
CA TRP A 36 1.53 -7.62 13.24
C TRP A 36 3.05 -7.45 13.29
N THR A 37 3.66 -6.99 12.20
CA THR A 37 5.10 -6.70 12.11
C THR A 37 5.52 -5.68 13.15
N ARG A 38 4.74 -4.60 13.32
CA ARG A 38 4.97 -3.59 14.35
C ARG A 38 4.97 -4.21 15.76
N ARG A 39 3.93 -4.98 16.11
CA ARG A 39 3.84 -5.66 17.41
C ARG A 39 5.00 -6.63 17.63
N PHE A 40 5.41 -7.37 16.59
CA PHE A 40 6.56 -8.27 16.66
C PHE A 40 7.84 -7.52 17.01
N PHE A 41 8.15 -6.41 16.33
CA PHE A 41 9.37 -5.65 16.62
C PHE A 41 9.34 -4.96 17.97
N VAL A 42 8.18 -4.49 18.45
CA VAL A 42 8.06 -3.98 19.82
C VAL A 42 8.45 -5.05 20.84
N VAL A 43 7.96 -6.28 20.68
CA VAL A 43 8.32 -7.40 21.57
C VAL A 43 9.79 -7.78 21.41
N LEU A 44 10.32 -7.79 20.17
CA LEU A 44 11.72 -8.13 19.89
C LEU A 44 12.68 -7.13 20.53
N PHE A 45 12.45 -5.83 20.34
CA PHE A 45 13.24 -4.78 20.96
C PHE A 45 13.08 -4.76 22.49
N SER A 46 11.90 -5.09 23.01
CA SER A 46 11.72 -5.22 24.48
C SER A 46 12.54 -6.39 25.05
N ALA A 47 12.53 -7.54 24.39
CA ALA A 47 13.35 -8.69 24.78
C ALA A 47 14.85 -8.40 24.65
N ALA A 48 15.27 -7.74 23.57
CA ALA A 48 16.65 -7.29 23.41
C ALA A 48 17.05 -6.25 24.47
N ALA A 49 16.15 -5.33 24.85
CA ALA A 49 16.44 -4.33 25.88
C ALA A 49 16.61 -5.00 27.25
N ALA A 50 15.74 -5.96 27.56
CA ALA A 50 15.85 -6.76 28.78
C ALA A 50 17.15 -7.58 28.81
N TYR A 51 17.57 -8.13 27.66
CA TYR A 51 18.87 -8.79 27.55
C TYR A 51 20.03 -7.84 27.85
N VAL A 52 20.13 -6.71 27.15
CA VAL A 52 21.24 -5.77 27.33
C VAL A 52 21.24 -5.16 28.74
N ALA A 53 20.07 -4.88 29.31
CA ALA A 53 19.95 -4.39 30.68
C ALA A 53 20.40 -5.45 31.71
N SER A 54 20.09 -6.73 31.47
CA SER A 54 20.54 -7.83 32.34
C SER A 54 22.05 -8.04 32.25
N ASP A 55 22.63 -7.92 31.06
CA ASP A 55 24.09 -7.93 30.86
C ASP A 55 24.77 -6.77 31.59
N LEU A 56 24.25 -5.55 31.45
CA LEU A 56 24.80 -4.38 32.14
C LEU A 56 24.70 -4.53 33.67
N LEU A 57 23.58 -5.08 34.17
CA LEU A 57 23.42 -5.40 35.59
C LEU A 57 24.40 -6.49 36.04
N SER A 58 24.64 -7.52 35.22
CA SER A 58 25.59 -8.59 35.46
C SER A 58 27.01 -8.05 35.57
N GLN A 59 27.43 -7.19 34.63
CA GLN A 59 28.72 -6.52 34.66
C GLN A 59 28.87 -5.63 35.89
N VAL A 60 27.86 -4.78 36.18
CA VAL A 60 27.89 -3.90 37.37
C VAL A 60 28.02 -4.72 38.64
N SER A 61 27.22 -5.78 38.76
CA SER A 61 27.19 -6.63 39.94
C SER A 61 28.48 -7.40 40.14
N LEU A 62 29.07 -7.98 39.09
CA LEU A 62 30.29 -8.77 39.20
C LEU A 62 31.57 -7.94 39.37
N LEU A 63 31.64 -6.75 38.76
CA LEU A 63 32.86 -5.93 38.74
C LEU A 63 32.92 -4.89 39.86
N PHE A 64 31.77 -4.30 40.22
CA PHE A 64 31.73 -3.14 41.12
C PHE A 64 31.07 -3.42 42.47
N LEU A 65 30.28 -4.50 42.58
CA LEU A 65 29.61 -4.85 43.83
C LEU A 65 30.36 -5.96 44.59
N GLY A 66 30.42 -5.82 45.91
CA GLY A 66 31.13 -6.74 46.79
C GLY A 66 30.43 -8.11 47.00
N PRO A 67 30.98 -8.95 47.89
CA PRO A 67 30.51 -10.31 48.20
C PRO A 67 29.00 -10.44 48.50
N ASP A 68 28.43 -9.42 49.16
CA ASP A 68 27.03 -9.38 49.59
C ASP A 68 26.03 -9.43 48.41
N TYR A 69 26.49 -9.14 47.20
CA TYR A 69 25.66 -9.07 45.98
C TYR A 69 25.72 -10.32 45.11
N SER A 70 26.33 -11.42 45.58
CA SER A 70 26.41 -12.69 44.83
C SER A 70 25.05 -13.26 44.41
N GLY A 71 23.97 -12.97 45.15
CA GLY A 71 22.60 -13.31 44.76
C GLY A 71 22.10 -12.50 43.56
N LEU A 72 22.39 -11.20 43.53
CA LEU A 72 22.05 -10.31 42.42
C LEU A 72 22.80 -10.70 41.14
N SER A 73 24.10 -11.00 41.25
CA SER A 73 24.91 -11.46 40.12
C SER A 73 24.35 -12.75 39.51
N ARG A 74 23.92 -13.72 40.33
CA ARG A 74 23.30 -14.96 39.85
C ARG A 74 22.01 -14.69 39.08
N ALA A 75 21.14 -13.84 39.62
CA ALA A 75 19.89 -13.46 38.97
C ALA A 75 20.15 -12.72 37.65
N ALA A 76 21.12 -11.80 37.61
CA ALA A 76 21.46 -11.03 36.42
C ALA A 76 21.98 -11.93 35.29
N VAL A 77 22.94 -12.83 35.56
CA VAL A 77 23.46 -13.82 34.60
C VAL A 77 22.36 -14.76 34.09
N PHE A 78 21.43 -15.16 34.95
CA PHE A 78 20.27 -15.95 34.55
C PHE A 78 19.36 -15.17 33.58
N CYS A 79 19.01 -13.93 33.92
CA CYS A 79 18.17 -13.08 33.08
C CYS A 79 18.83 -12.78 31.73
N GLU A 80 20.13 -12.49 31.73
CA GLU A 80 20.95 -12.29 30.53
C GLU A 80 20.85 -13.52 29.59
N SER A 81 21.08 -14.71 30.14
CA SER A 81 21.02 -15.98 29.40
C SER A 81 19.60 -16.28 28.88
N PHE A 82 18.58 -16.01 29.70
CA PHE A 82 17.19 -16.21 29.33
C PHE A 82 16.78 -15.31 28.16
N PHE A 83 17.00 -13.99 28.27
CA PHE A 83 16.56 -13.04 27.24
C PHE A 83 17.37 -13.16 25.95
N SER A 84 18.69 -13.42 26.02
CA SER A 84 19.49 -13.68 24.81
C SER A 84 19.01 -14.90 24.03
N SER A 85 18.69 -16.00 24.73
CA SER A 85 18.21 -17.23 24.10
C SER A 85 16.81 -17.08 23.48
N LEU A 86 15.95 -16.22 24.04
CA LEU A 86 14.59 -15.94 23.54
C LEU A 86 14.59 -15.30 22.15
N LEU A 87 15.66 -14.57 21.78
CA LEU A 87 15.80 -13.94 20.47
C LEU A 87 15.84 -14.94 19.31
N MET A 88 16.27 -16.18 19.56
CA MET A 88 16.37 -17.23 18.54
C MET A 88 15.01 -17.79 18.06
N PRO A 89 14.08 -18.23 18.93
CA PRO A 89 12.74 -18.63 18.49
C PRO A 89 11.91 -17.46 17.95
N MET A 90 12.12 -16.23 18.43
CA MET A 90 11.48 -15.05 17.85
C MET A 90 11.90 -14.83 16.39
N MET A 91 13.19 -14.98 16.10
CA MET A 91 13.71 -14.94 14.74
C MET A 91 13.09 -16.02 13.84
N THR A 92 12.99 -17.26 14.31
CA THR A 92 12.32 -18.34 13.56
C THR A 92 10.86 -18.01 13.26
N LEU A 93 10.13 -17.43 14.23
CA LEU A 93 8.74 -17.01 14.04
C LEU A 93 8.62 -16.01 12.89
N TYR A 94 9.50 -15.02 12.86
CA TYR A 94 9.48 -13.97 11.85
C TYR A 94 9.91 -14.50 10.46
N LEU A 95 10.94 -15.35 10.42
CA LEU A 95 11.38 -16.03 9.19
C LEU A 95 10.25 -16.83 8.55
N LEU A 96 9.49 -17.60 9.34
CA LEU A 96 8.34 -18.36 8.85
C LEU A 96 7.25 -17.44 8.29
N ARG A 97 6.94 -16.33 8.96
CA ARG A 97 5.98 -15.33 8.47
C ARG A 97 6.40 -14.74 7.13
N CYS A 98 7.66 -14.33 6.98
CA CYS A 98 8.20 -13.78 5.72
C CYS A 98 8.19 -14.82 4.59
N SER A 99 8.41 -16.10 4.90
CA SER A 99 8.33 -17.18 3.92
C SER A 99 6.91 -17.59 3.50
N GLY A 100 5.87 -16.99 4.10
CA GLY A 100 4.47 -17.32 3.85
C GLY A 100 4.01 -18.63 4.50
N GLU A 101 4.80 -19.22 5.40
CA GLU A 101 4.50 -20.48 6.06
C GLU A 101 3.68 -20.27 7.34
N ARG A 102 2.59 -21.03 7.50
CA ARG A 102 1.81 -21.00 8.75
C ARG A 102 2.56 -21.74 9.85
N ARG A 103 2.77 -21.07 10.99
CA ARG A 103 3.40 -21.60 12.22
C ARG A 103 2.91 -23.01 12.63
N LYS A 104 1.61 -23.30 12.46
CA LYS A 104 1.01 -24.59 12.85
C LYS A 104 1.35 -25.77 11.90
N ARG A 105 1.84 -25.50 10.69
CA ARG A 105 2.11 -26.54 9.68
C ARG A 105 3.57 -26.93 9.55
N THR A 106 4.49 -26.21 10.20
CA THR A 106 5.93 -26.49 10.12
C THR A 106 6.48 -26.97 11.47
N PRO A 107 7.13 -28.14 11.54
CA PRO A 107 7.68 -28.67 12.78
C PRO A 107 8.84 -27.82 13.33
N LEU A 108 9.45 -26.98 12.48
CA LEU A 108 10.58 -26.11 12.83
C LEU A 108 10.31 -25.22 14.04
N PHE A 109 9.13 -24.58 14.09
CA PHE A 109 8.84 -23.70 15.22
C PHE A 109 8.66 -24.48 16.52
N ALA A 110 8.03 -25.66 16.45
CA ALA A 110 7.89 -26.54 17.60
C ALA A 110 9.26 -27.04 18.09
N SER A 111 10.14 -27.49 17.19
CA SER A 111 11.50 -27.90 17.56
C SER A 111 12.30 -26.77 18.20
N MET A 112 12.13 -25.54 17.71
CA MET A 112 12.80 -24.36 18.27
C MET A 112 12.34 -24.07 19.70
N VAL A 113 11.02 -24.12 19.94
CA VAL A 113 10.46 -23.94 21.28
C VAL A 113 10.88 -25.07 22.21
N THR A 114 10.91 -26.32 21.74
CA THR A 114 11.39 -27.45 22.54
C THR A 114 12.84 -27.27 22.96
N LEU A 115 13.73 -26.90 22.03
CA LEU A 115 15.14 -26.63 22.35
C LEU A 115 15.29 -25.45 23.31
N TRP A 116 14.49 -24.40 23.14
CA TRP A 116 14.49 -23.27 24.06
C TRP A 116 13.99 -23.65 25.46
N LEU A 117 12.93 -24.46 25.58
CA LEU A 117 12.45 -24.96 26.87
C LEU A 117 13.48 -25.86 27.56
N VAL A 118 14.19 -26.71 26.81
CA VAL A 118 15.32 -27.50 27.32
C VAL A 118 16.43 -26.59 27.85
N TYR A 119 16.75 -25.52 27.12
CA TYR A 119 17.73 -24.54 27.58
C TYR A 119 17.30 -23.82 28.87
N VAL A 120 16.04 -23.39 28.95
CA VAL A 120 15.48 -22.76 30.16
C VAL A 120 15.50 -23.73 31.33
N ALA A 121 15.18 -25.01 31.14
CA ALA A 121 15.27 -26.02 32.18
C ALA A 121 16.72 -26.21 32.66
N LEU A 122 17.70 -26.24 31.75
CA LEU A 122 19.12 -26.27 32.10
C LEU A 122 19.53 -25.03 32.92
N LEU A 123 19.10 -23.83 32.51
CA LEU A 123 19.36 -22.58 33.25
C LEU A 123 18.76 -22.57 34.66
N ILE A 124 17.61 -23.20 34.85
CA ILE A 124 17.00 -23.35 36.18
C ILE A 124 17.83 -24.33 37.02
N ILE A 125 18.23 -25.46 36.44
CA ILE A 125 19.08 -26.46 37.12
C ILE A 125 20.41 -25.82 37.55
N THR A 126 21.01 -24.95 36.73
CA THR A 126 22.27 -24.28 37.08
C THR A 126 22.17 -23.41 38.34
N GLN A 127 20.97 -22.96 38.75
CA GLN A 127 20.81 -22.19 39.99
C GLN A 127 21.04 -23.02 41.25
N PHE A 128 20.95 -24.35 41.13
CA PHE A 128 21.07 -25.31 42.22
C PHE A 128 22.34 -26.17 42.14
N THR A 129 23.11 -26.07 41.05
CA THR A 129 24.31 -26.89 40.80
C THR A 129 25.54 -26.05 40.55
N THR A 130 26.68 -26.39 41.16
CA THR A 130 27.96 -25.69 40.97
C THR A 130 28.80 -26.21 39.79
N GLU A 131 28.41 -27.37 39.23
CA GLU A 131 29.17 -28.11 38.21
C GLU A 131 29.13 -27.48 36.80
N ILE A 132 28.14 -26.64 36.51
CA ILE A 132 27.97 -25.99 35.19
C ILE A 132 28.60 -24.60 35.21
N TYR A 133 28.16 -23.74 36.10
CA TYR A 133 28.86 -22.52 36.49
C TYR A 133 28.53 -22.22 37.95
N SER A 134 29.36 -21.42 38.60
CA SER A 134 29.10 -20.94 39.96
C SER A 134 29.56 -19.50 40.11
N ILE A 135 28.95 -18.79 41.04
CA ILE A 135 29.42 -17.49 41.50
C ILE A 135 29.93 -17.72 42.92
N SER A 136 31.23 -17.46 43.15
CA SER A 136 31.85 -17.69 44.44
C SER A 136 31.27 -16.76 45.51
N PRO A 137 31.45 -17.05 46.81
CA PRO A 137 31.10 -16.13 47.89
C PRO A 137 31.73 -14.74 47.72
N GLU A 138 32.91 -14.66 47.10
CA GLU A 138 33.63 -13.43 46.76
C GLU A 138 33.07 -12.73 45.50
N ASN A 139 31.92 -13.17 44.99
CA ASN A 139 31.22 -12.62 43.83
C ASN A 139 31.99 -12.78 42.50
N VAL A 140 32.78 -13.84 42.37
CA VAL A 140 33.55 -14.14 41.15
C VAL A 140 32.86 -15.22 40.33
N TYR A 141 32.72 -15.00 39.01
CA TYR A 141 32.11 -15.95 38.10
C TYR A 141 33.11 -17.06 37.68
N HIS A 142 32.75 -18.31 37.91
CA HIS A 142 33.53 -19.49 37.55
C HIS A 142 32.75 -20.43 36.62
N ARG A 143 33.41 -20.90 35.55
CA ARG A 143 32.86 -21.93 34.65
C ARG A 143 33.24 -23.31 35.18
N GLY A 144 32.25 -24.18 35.32
CA GLY A 144 32.47 -25.57 35.74
C GLY A 144 32.81 -26.50 34.56
N PRO A 145 33.21 -27.75 34.82
CA PRO A 145 33.57 -28.73 33.79
C PRO A 145 32.42 -29.02 32.80
N TRP A 146 31.17 -28.92 33.27
CA TRP A 146 29.98 -29.19 32.47
C TRP A 146 29.40 -27.96 31.77
N TYR A 147 30.11 -26.83 31.75
CA TYR A 147 29.66 -25.58 31.11
C TYR A 147 29.27 -25.78 29.63
N PHE A 148 29.94 -26.67 28.90
CA PHE A 148 29.66 -26.94 27.50
C PHE A 148 28.22 -27.44 27.25
N VAL A 149 27.59 -28.08 28.24
CA VAL A 149 26.20 -28.56 28.12
C VAL A 149 25.25 -27.37 27.91
N LEU A 150 25.55 -26.23 28.52
CA LEU A 150 24.76 -25.00 28.35
C LEU A 150 24.92 -24.38 26.95
N LEU A 151 26.01 -24.68 26.23
CA LEU A 151 26.25 -24.18 24.87
C LEU A 151 25.49 -24.98 23.79
N LEU A 152 25.13 -26.24 24.08
CA LEU A 152 24.53 -27.14 23.08
C LEU A 152 23.17 -26.64 22.54
N PRO A 153 22.17 -26.27 23.39
CA PRO A 153 20.89 -25.85 22.85
C PRO A 153 20.94 -24.53 22.05
N PRO A 154 21.61 -23.45 22.48
CA PRO A 154 21.77 -22.24 21.67
C PRO A 154 22.48 -22.50 20.33
N ALA A 155 23.52 -23.32 20.33
CA ALA A 155 24.22 -23.70 19.10
C ALA A 155 23.30 -24.49 18.14
N ALA A 156 22.52 -25.43 18.67
CA ALA A 156 21.54 -26.19 17.87
C ALA A 156 20.45 -25.29 17.29
N MET A 157 19.89 -24.38 18.09
CA MET A 157 18.94 -23.37 17.64
C MET A 157 19.52 -22.50 16.53
N MET A 158 20.75 -22.03 16.69
CA MET A 158 21.43 -21.21 15.70
C MET A 158 21.66 -21.98 14.38
N GLY A 159 22.13 -23.23 14.46
CA GLY A 159 22.28 -24.11 13.31
C GLY A 159 20.96 -24.32 12.57
N LEU A 160 19.86 -24.58 13.30
CA LEU A 160 18.53 -24.72 12.72
C LEU A 160 18.05 -23.45 12.01
N ASN A 161 18.30 -22.27 12.59
CA ASN A 161 17.98 -20.99 11.95
C ASN A 161 18.79 -20.77 10.66
N CYS A 162 20.09 -21.07 10.66
CA CYS A 162 20.94 -21.00 9.47
C CYS A 162 20.43 -21.94 8.36
N VAL A 163 20.17 -23.21 8.70
CA VAL A 163 19.62 -24.20 7.78
C VAL A 163 18.26 -23.74 7.23
N SER A 164 17.37 -23.26 8.10
CA SER A 164 16.05 -22.77 7.70
C SER A 164 16.12 -21.60 6.72
N LEU A 165 17.04 -20.65 6.94
CA LEU A 165 17.28 -19.53 6.05
C LEU A 165 17.74 -20.00 4.65
N LEU A 166 18.63 -20.99 4.60
CA LEU A 166 19.11 -21.57 3.34
C LEU A 166 17.98 -22.25 2.56
N PHE A 167 17.15 -23.05 3.21
CA PHE A 167 16.01 -23.72 2.58
C PHE A 167 14.96 -22.72 2.05
N ARG A 168 14.75 -21.60 2.77
CA ARG A 168 13.72 -20.60 2.43
C ARG A 168 14.25 -19.45 1.57
N ARG A 169 15.51 -19.47 1.15
CA ARG A 169 16.15 -18.38 0.38
C ARG A 169 15.45 -18.00 -0.94
N LYS A 170 14.60 -18.86 -1.51
CA LYS A 170 13.85 -18.55 -2.74
C LYS A 170 12.50 -17.88 -2.45
N ARG A 171 11.98 -17.98 -1.23
CA ARG A 171 10.70 -17.42 -0.79
C ARG A 171 10.84 -16.04 -0.14
N LEU A 172 12.06 -15.56 0.04
CA LEU A 172 12.38 -14.31 0.74
C LEU A 172 12.92 -13.28 -0.24
N SER A 173 12.62 -12.00 0.00
CA SER A 173 13.20 -10.89 -0.76
C SER A 173 14.72 -10.82 -0.57
N LYS A 174 15.43 -10.15 -1.50
CA LYS A 174 16.89 -9.96 -1.37
C LYS A 174 17.24 -9.24 -0.05
N LYS A 175 16.46 -8.23 0.33
CA LYS A 175 16.63 -7.48 1.57
C LYS A 175 16.35 -8.35 2.80
N GLN A 176 15.26 -9.11 2.80
CA GLN A 176 14.93 -10.03 3.90
C GLN A 176 16.03 -11.07 4.14
N ARG A 177 16.59 -11.66 3.08
CA ARG A 177 17.71 -12.61 3.21
C ARG A 177 18.94 -11.98 3.84
N ALA A 178 19.31 -10.78 3.38
CA ALA A 178 20.44 -10.05 3.93
C ALA A 178 20.20 -9.73 5.42
N ALA A 179 19.00 -9.26 5.75
CA ALA A 179 18.60 -8.94 7.11
C ALA A 179 18.74 -10.14 8.05
N PHE A 180 18.19 -11.29 7.65
CA PHE A 180 18.28 -12.52 8.44
C PHE A 180 19.70 -13.10 8.50
N ALA A 181 20.48 -12.97 7.44
CA ALA A 181 21.88 -13.39 7.44
C ALA A 181 22.72 -12.55 8.40
N VAL A 182 22.56 -11.21 8.38
CA VAL A 182 23.25 -10.31 9.32
C VAL A 182 22.83 -10.61 10.75
N TYR A 183 21.53 -10.83 11.00
CA TYR A 183 21.00 -11.19 12.31
C TYR A 183 21.70 -12.42 12.92
N LEU A 184 22.00 -13.43 12.10
CA LEU A 184 22.66 -14.65 12.55
C LEU A 184 24.19 -14.52 12.57
N LEU A 185 24.79 -13.99 11.52
CA LEU A 185 26.25 -14.01 11.34
C LEU A 185 26.96 -12.95 12.19
N LEU A 186 26.38 -11.77 12.39
CA LEU A 186 27.05 -10.70 13.14
C LEU A 186 27.30 -11.10 14.61
N PRO A 187 26.29 -11.58 15.37
CA PRO A 187 26.54 -12.11 16.72
C PRO A 187 27.50 -13.28 16.76
N LEU A 188 27.47 -14.17 15.75
CA LEU A 188 28.39 -15.30 15.65
C LEU A 188 29.84 -14.83 15.52
N CYS A 189 30.09 -13.87 14.63
CA CYS A 189 31.42 -13.28 14.45
C CYS A 189 31.89 -12.59 15.74
N CYS A 190 31.02 -11.83 16.41
CA CYS A 190 31.34 -11.21 17.70
C CYS A 190 31.68 -12.26 18.77
N MET A 191 30.93 -13.38 18.82
CA MET A 191 31.22 -14.48 19.73
C MET A 191 32.58 -15.14 19.43
N LEU A 192 32.91 -15.36 18.16
CA LEU A 192 34.20 -15.92 17.77
C LEU A 192 35.36 -14.98 18.12
N ILE A 193 35.22 -13.67 17.86
CA ILE A 193 36.23 -12.66 18.23
C ILE A 193 36.43 -12.64 19.76
N GLN A 194 35.33 -12.63 20.51
CA GLN A 194 35.34 -12.69 21.97
C GLN A 194 36.01 -13.95 22.52
N MET A 195 35.97 -15.08 21.78
CA MET A 195 36.67 -16.30 22.19
C MET A 195 38.21 -16.15 22.10
N PHE A 196 38.71 -15.32 21.18
CA PHE A 196 40.15 -15.07 21.01
C PHE A 196 40.67 -13.84 21.77
N SER A 197 39.78 -12.90 22.10
CA SER A 197 40.11 -11.67 22.82
C SER A 197 39.74 -11.80 24.30
N TYR A 198 40.75 -12.02 25.15
CA TYR A 198 40.54 -12.12 26.60
C TYR A 198 39.95 -10.83 27.16
N GLY A 199 38.78 -10.95 27.79
CA GLY A 199 38.12 -9.88 28.54
C GLY A 199 37.15 -9.00 27.74
N LEU A 200 37.05 -9.11 26.40
CA LEU A 200 36.18 -8.23 25.60
C LEU A 200 34.78 -8.83 25.36
N LEU A 201 33.71 -8.18 25.80
CA LEU A 201 32.31 -8.64 25.71
C LEU A 201 31.59 -8.03 24.49
N MET A 202 31.86 -8.57 23.29
CA MET A 202 31.34 -8.00 22.03
C MET A 202 30.00 -8.55 21.57
N ILE A 203 29.51 -9.64 22.16
CA ILE A 203 28.27 -10.29 21.72
C ILE A 203 27.02 -9.40 21.90
N VAL A 204 26.99 -8.59 22.96
CA VAL A 204 25.87 -7.72 23.32
C VAL A 204 25.69 -6.60 22.29
N ILE A 205 26.78 -5.94 21.91
CA ILE A 205 26.73 -4.90 20.88
C ILE A 205 26.44 -5.51 19.49
N GLY A 206 27.02 -6.67 19.19
CA GLY A 206 26.77 -7.40 17.94
C GLY A 206 25.30 -7.78 17.75
N THR A 207 24.66 -8.30 18.80
CA THR A 207 23.22 -8.62 18.80
C THR A 207 22.35 -7.37 18.73
N SER A 208 22.68 -6.31 19.48
CA SER A 208 21.96 -5.04 19.45
C SER A 208 21.94 -4.44 18.03
N VAL A 209 23.11 -4.40 17.38
CA VAL A 209 23.24 -3.91 15.99
C VAL A 209 22.50 -4.82 15.02
N SER A 210 22.56 -6.14 15.20
CA SER A 210 21.92 -7.09 14.29
C SER A 210 20.39 -7.00 14.31
N VAL A 211 19.78 -6.77 15.49
CA VAL A 211 18.33 -6.54 15.64
C VAL A 211 17.89 -5.26 14.93
N VAL A 212 18.67 -4.18 15.06
CA VAL A 212 18.37 -2.90 14.38
C VAL A 212 18.52 -3.03 12.86
N ILE A 213 19.55 -3.70 12.37
CA ILE A 213 19.73 -3.96 10.94
C ILE A 213 18.57 -4.80 10.40
N LEU A 214 18.12 -5.81 11.15
CA LEU A 214 16.93 -6.59 10.79
C LEU A 214 15.70 -5.68 10.65
N PHE A 215 15.44 -4.82 11.65
CA PHE A 215 14.32 -3.88 11.58
C PHE A 215 14.41 -2.92 10.40
N ALA A 216 15.59 -2.32 10.17
CA ALA A 216 15.81 -1.36 9.10
C ALA A 216 15.58 -1.96 7.71
N PHE A 217 16.13 -3.15 7.43
CA PHE A 217 15.94 -3.80 6.13
C PHE A 217 14.48 -4.20 5.89
N ILE A 218 13.78 -4.67 6.92
CA ILE A 218 12.37 -5.01 6.81
C ILE A 218 11.51 -3.76 6.58
N LEU A 219 11.81 -2.67 7.29
CA LEU A 219 11.14 -1.39 7.08
C LEU A 219 11.34 -0.90 5.64
N MET A 220 12.58 -0.94 5.13
CA MET A 220 12.90 -0.57 3.75
C MET A 220 12.22 -1.48 2.70
N ASP A 221 12.00 -2.76 3.01
CA ASP A 221 11.29 -3.69 2.13
C ASP A 221 9.79 -3.34 2.08
N GLN A 222 9.17 -3.04 3.22
CA GLN A 222 7.76 -2.63 3.28
C GLN A 222 7.51 -1.26 2.63
N VAL A 223 8.39 -0.29 2.86
CA VAL A 223 8.28 1.04 2.24
C VAL A 223 8.37 0.93 0.72
N ASP A 224 9.34 0.19 0.17
CA ASP A 224 9.45 -0.02 -1.27
C ASP A 224 8.19 -0.67 -1.87
N HIS A 225 7.62 -1.67 -1.19
CA HIS A 225 6.38 -2.30 -1.62
C HIS A 225 5.20 -1.32 -1.64
N SER A 226 5.08 -0.46 -0.62
CA SER A 226 4.02 0.55 -0.57
C SER A 226 4.15 1.60 -1.68
N ILE A 227 5.37 2.05 -1.96
CA ILE A 227 5.64 3.03 -3.03
C ILE A 227 5.29 2.44 -4.40
N ARG A 228 5.67 1.19 -4.66
CA ARG A 228 5.34 0.51 -5.93
C ARG A 228 3.84 0.38 -6.13
N GLN A 229 3.11 0.00 -5.09
CA GLN A 229 1.65 -0.12 -5.16
C GLN A 229 0.98 1.23 -5.43
N GLN A 230 1.47 2.31 -4.83
CA GLN A 230 0.99 3.66 -5.12
C GLN A 230 1.26 4.06 -6.57
N GLN A 231 2.44 3.75 -7.11
CA GLN A 231 2.77 4.01 -8.51
C GLN A 231 1.89 3.21 -9.47
N GLU A 232 1.66 1.92 -9.22
CA GLU A 232 0.78 1.08 -10.02
C GLU A 232 -0.66 1.62 -10.02
N ASN A 233 -1.18 2.02 -8.85
CA ASN A 233 -2.51 2.62 -8.74
C ASN A 233 -2.59 3.97 -9.49
N ALA A 234 -1.56 4.81 -9.40
CA ALA A 234 -1.51 6.09 -10.10
C ALA A 234 -1.50 5.90 -11.63
N VAL A 235 -0.75 4.91 -12.13
CA VAL A 235 -0.72 4.56 -13.56
C VAL A 235 -2.07 4.00 -14.01
N GLN A 236 -2.72 3.14 -13.21
CA GLN A 236 -4.06 2.63 -13.51
C GLN A 236 -5.11 3.75 -13.52
N GLN A 237 -5.03 4.69 -12.57
CA GLN A 237 -5.94 5.83 -12.56
C GLN A 237 -5.73 6.70 -13.80
N ALA A 238 -4.47 6.98 -14.18
CA ALA A 238 -4.15 7.73 -15.38
C ALA A 238 -4.61 7.02 -16.67
N SER A 239 -4.48 5.69 -16.76
CA SER A 239 -4.96 4.95 -17.92
C SER A 239 -6.49 4.93 -18.02
N ILE A 240 -7.22 4.85 -16.90
CA ILE A 240 -8.68 4.99 -16.87
C ILE A 240 -9.11 6.37 -17.38
N THR A 241 -8.44 7.44 -16.95
CA THR A 241 -8.72 8.81 -17.43
C THR A 241 -8.51 8.94 -18.94
N VAL A 242 -7.46 8.32 -19.51
CA VAL A 242 -7.19 8.36 -20.95
C VAL A 242 -8.19 7.50 -21.74
N LEU A 243 -8.60 6.33 -21.21
CA LEU A 243 -9.57 5.43 -21.84
C LEU A 243 -11.00 5.99 -21.87
N GLN A 244 -11.32 6.98 -21.04
CA GLN A 244 -12.62 7.67 -21.10
C GLN A 244 -12.76 8.57 -22.34
N MET A 245 -11.67 8.92 -23.03
CA MET A 245 -11.74 9.54 -24.36
C MET A 245 -11.88 8.45 -25.42
N ARG A 246 -13.00 8.41 -26.17
CA ARG A 246 -13.21 7.43 -27.26
C ARG A 246 -12.08 7.55 -28.29
N PRO A 247 -11.10 6.62 -28.37
CA PRO A 247 -9.94 6.76 -29.25
C PRO A 247 -10.34 6.80 -30.73
N HIS A 248 -11.44 6.13 -31.06
CA HIS A 248 -12.06 6.15 -32.38
C HIS A 248 -12.60 7.54 -32.76
N PHE A 249 -13.19 8.30 -31.82
CA PHE A 249 -13.65 9.66 -32.10
C PHE A 249 -12.47 10.57 -32.42
N ILE A 250 -11.40 10.51 -31.62
CA ILE A 250 -10.16 11.28 -31.88
C ILE A 250 -9.60 10.95 -33.26
N TYR A 251 -9.47 9.66 -33.58
CA TYR A 251 -8.97 9.22 -34.88
C TYR A 251 -9.84 9.72 -36.03
N ASN A 252 -11.16 9.54 -35.94
CA ASN A 252 -12.09 9.95 -36.99
C ASN A 252 -12.08 11.45 -37.21
N THR A 253 -12.07 12.24 -36.13
CA THR A 253 -11.98 13.69 -36.22
C THR A 253 -10.67 14.13 -36.89
N LEU A 254 -9.53 13.52 -36.55
CA LEU A 254 -8.25 13.81 -37.21
C LEU A 254 -8.26 13.45 -38.71
N MET A 255 -8.89 12.33 -39.08
CA MET A 255 -9.04 11.94 -40.48
C MET A 255 -9.98 12.88 -41.26
N SER A 256 -11.06 13.36 -40.63
CA SER A 256 -11.94 14.39 -41.21
C SER A 256 -11.20 15.71 -41.40
N ILE A 257 -10.42 16.16 -40.41
CA ILE A 257 -9.57 17.35 -40.54
C ILE A 257 -8.57 17.17 -41.69
N TYR A 258 -7.91 16.00 -41.79
CA TYR A 258 -6.97 15.72 -42.88
C TYR A 258 -7.63 15.84 -44.27
N TYR A 259 -8.87 15.38 -44.42
CA TYR A 259 -9.62 15.48 -45.66
C TYR A 259 -10.07 16.93 -45.95
N LEU A 260 -10.59 17.62 -44.93
CA LEU A 260 -11.02 19.02 -45.04
C LEU A 260 -9.85 19.94 -45.41
N CYS A 261 -8.64 19.70 -44.90
CA CYS A 261 -7.44 20.46 -45.30
C CYS A 261 -7.19 20.46 -46.81
N LYS A 262 -7.71 19.48 -47.56
CA LYS A 262 -7.60 19.41 -49.02
C LYS A 262 -8.79 19.99 -49.76
N GLN A 263 -9.96 20.07 -49.12
CA GLN A 263 -11.21 20.49 -49.76
C GLN A 263 -11.65 21.91 -49.37
N ASP A 264 -11.56 22.23 -48.09
CA ASP A 264 -12.09 23.44 -47.47
C ASP A 264 -11.24 23.80 -46.25
N THR A 265 -10.18 24.57 -46.51
CA THR A 265 -9.17 24.93 -45.51
C THR A 265 -9.76 25.78 -44.38
N GLU A 266 -10.74 26.64 -44.67
CA GLU A 266 -11.40 27.47 -43.65
C GLU A 266 -12.22 26.62 -42.69
N LYS A 267 -13.00 25.66 -43.21
CA LYS A 267 -13.69 24.68 -42.35
C LYS A 267 -12.71 23.82 -41.55
N ALA A 268 -11.60 23.39 -42.15
CA ALA A 268 -10.59 22.62 -41.43
C ALA A 268 -10.03 23.39 -40.21
N GLN A 269 -9.76 24.69 -40.36
CA GLN A 269 -9.30 25.55 -39.27
C GLN A 269 -10.35 25.66 -38.15
N GLN A 270 -11.62 25.82 -38.52
CA GLN A 270 -12.71 25.88 -37.54
C GLN A 270 -12.82 24.58 -36.74
N VAL A 271 -12.80 23.42 -37.41
CA VAL A 271 -12.86 22.10 -36.75
C VAL A 271 -11.68 21.88 -35.83
N ILE A 272 -10.48 22.35 -36.18
CA ILE A 272 -9.31 22.28 -35.30
C ILE A 272 -9.53 23.08 -34.01
N LEU A 273 -10.11 24.28 -34.10
CA LEU A 273 -10.42 25.10 -32.93
C LEU A 273 -11.49 24.44 -32.06
N ASP A 274 -12.57 23.94 -32.66
CA ASP A 274 -13.67 23.27 -31.96
C ASP A 274 -13.18 21.98 -31.29
N PHE A 275 -12.36 21.19 -31.98
CA PHE A 275 -11.76 19.97 -31.42
C PHE A 275 -10.77 20.28 -30.30
N SER A 276 -9.98 21.34 -30.42
CA SER A 276 -9.09 21.80 -29.34
C SER A 276 -9.87 22.27 -28.11
N SER A 277 -11.00 22.95 -28.32
CA SER A 277 -11.91 23.36 -27.25
C SER A 277 -12.52 22.14 -26.56
N TYR A 278 -13.03 21.18 -27.34
CA TYR A 278 -13.58 19.91 -26.86
C TYR A 278 -12.57 19.14 -26.00
N LEU A 279 -11.31 19.00 -26.46
CA LEU A 279 -10.27 18.29 -25.71
C LEU A 279 -9.98 19.00 -24.38
N ARG A 280 -9.77 20.32 -24.40
CA ARG A 280 -9.50 21.11 -23.18
C ARG A 280 -10.65 21.00 -22.17
N GLN A 281 -11.89 21.07 -22.65
CA GLN A 281 -13.09 20.97 -21.83
C GLN A 281 -13.23 19.57 -21.23
N ASN A 282 -13.06 18.49 -22.00
CA ASN A 282 -13.10 17.13 -21.47
C ASN A 282 -12.04 16.88 -20.40
N PHE A 283 -10.78 17.31 -20.62
CA PHE A 283 -9.74 17.16 -19.59
C PHE A 283 -10.06 17.91 -18.30
N THR A 284 -10.70 19.09 -18.41
CA THR A 284 -11.12 19.87 -17.25
C THR A 284 -12.31 19.22 -16.53
N ALA A 285 -13.27 18.69 -17.28
CA ALA A 285 -14.45 18.02 -16.76
C ALA A 285 -14.12 16.71 -16.02
N ILE A 286 -13.17 15.92 -16.54
CA ILE A 286 -12.71 14.67 -15.90
C ILE A 286 -11.99 14.95 -14.56
N ALA A 287 -11.36 16.12 -14.42
CA ALA A 287 -10.68 16.51 -13.18
C ALA A 287 -11.62 17.04 -12.09
N LYS A 288 -12.91 17.26 -12.39
CA LYS A 288 -13.90 17.78 -11.44
C LYS A 288 -14.66 16.63 -10.78
N GLU A 289 -14.56 16.53 -9.46
CA GLU A 289 -15.30 15.54 -8.67
C GLU A 289 -16.72 16.00 -8.27
N ASP A 290 -17.01 17.30 -8.38
CA ASP A 290 -18.28 17.92 -8.02
C ASP A 290 -19.20 18.23 -9.23
N THR A 291 -20.47 18.55 -8.96
CA THR A 291 -21.42 19.01 -9.99
C THR A 291 -20.95 20.32 -10.62
N ILE A 292 -21.23 20.51 -11.92
CA ILE A 292 -20.93 21.73 -12.69
C ILE A 292 -22.22 22.48 -13.07
N PRO A 293 -22.17 23.79 -13.36
CA PRO A 293 -23.31 24.50 -13.92
C PRO A 293 -23.80 23.84 -15.21
N PHE A 294 -25.13 23.74 -15.41
CA PHE A 294 -25.68 23.15 -16.64
C PHE A 294 -25.22 23.90 -17.91
N THR A 295 -25.00 25.20 -17.82
CA THR A 295 -24.42 26.00 -18.91
C THR A 295 -23.06 25.46 -19.37
N GLU A 296 -22.20 25.05 -18.43
CA GLU A 296 -20.89 24.47 -18.75
C GLU A 296 -21.04 23.13 -19.48
N GLU A 297 -21.97 22.28 -19.05
CA GLU A 297 -22.27 20.99 -19.68
C GLU A 297 -22.87 21.15 -21.10
N VAL A 298 -23.72 22.17 -21.32
CA VAL A 298 -24.24 22.52 -22.66
C VAL A 298 -23.13 22.97 -23.59
N GLU A 299 -22.20 23.80 -23.11
CA GLU A 299 -21.04 24.23 -23.91
C GLU A 299 -20.14 23.07 -24.29
N HIS A 300 -19.91 22.11 -23.39
CA HIS A 300 -19.17 20.87 -23.71
C HIS A 300 -19.86 20.07 -24.82
N THR A 301 -21.18 19.94 -24.70
CA THR A 301 -22.00 19.21 -25.67
C THR A 301 -22.04 19.92 -27.03
N ARG A 302 -22.10 21.26 -27.08
CA ARG A 302 -21.99 22.05 -28.32
C ARG A 302 -20.64 21.85 -28.99
N ALA A 303 -19.54 21.90 -28.23
CA ALA A 303 -18.20 21.70 -28.79
C ALA A 303 -18.04 20.30 -29.42
N TYR A 304 -18.58 19.26 -28.78
CA TYR A 304 -18.65 17.93 -29.36
C TYR A 304 -19.47 17.89 -30.66
N LEU A 305 -20.69 18.43 -30.63
CA LEU A 305 -21.59 18.41 -31.79
C LEU A 305 -21.08 19.26 -32.95
N ALA A 306 -20.38 20.37 -32.71
CA ALA A 306 -19.76 21.17 -33.77
C ALA A 306 -18.74 20.34 -34.57
N VAL A 307 -17.92 19.54 -33.88
CA VAL A 307 -16.96 18.62 -34.51
C VAL A 307 -17.68 17.54 -35.34
N GLU A 308 -18.76 16.97 -34.79
CA GLU A 308 -19.57 15.95 -35.48
C GLU A 308 -20.35 16.53 -36.68
N GLN A 309 -20.91 17.74 -36.56
CA GLN A 309 -21.61 18.43 -37.64
C GLN A 309 -20.66 18.78 -38.78
N ALA A 310 -19.43 19.16 -38.50
CA ALA A 310 -18.45 19.37 -39.56
C ALA A 310 -18.06 18.07 -40.29
N ARG A 311 -18.11 16.93 -39.60
CA ARG A 311 -17.86 15.61 -40.18
C ARG A 311 -19.02 15.13 -41.05
N PHE A 312 -20.25 15.32 -40.59
CA PHE A 312 -21.45 14.77 -41.23
C PHE A 312 -22.25 15.77 -42.05
N GLN A 313 -21.86 17.05 -42.02
CA GLN A 313 -22.44 18.14 -42.78
C GLN A 313 -23.97 18.16 -42.63
N ASP A 314 -24.70 18.19 -43.75
CA ASP A 314 -26.16 18.30 -43.80
C ASP A 314 -26.88 17.06 -43.27
N ARG A 315 -26.15 15.98 -42.90
CA ARG A 315 -26.75 14.77 -42.32
C ARG A 315 -26.95 14.83 -40.81
N LEU A 316 -26.42 15.84 -40.13
CA LEU A 316 -26.60 16.04 -38.69
C LEU A 316 -27.11 17.45 -38.40
N LEU A 317 -28.38 17.54 -38.05
CA LEU A 317 -29.05 18.77 -37.67
C LEU A 317 -29.23 18.79 -36.15
N VAL A 318 -28.82 19.89 -35.52
CA VAL A 318 -28.83 20.03 -34.06
C VAL A 318 -29.49 21.33 -33.68
N GLU A 319 -30.40 21.26 -32.70
CA GLU A 319 -31.05 22.42 -32.12
C GLU A 319 -30.91 22.41 -30.58
N PHE A 320 -30.67 23.59 -30.01
CA PHE A 320 -30.58 23.78 -28.56
C PHE A 320 -31.61 24.80 -28.09
N GLU A 321 -32.59 24.36 -27.32
CA GLU A 321 -33.63 25.20 -26.71
C GLU A 321 -33.57 25.07 -25.18
N THR A 322 -32.59 25.71 -24.56
CA THR A 322 -32.32 25.59 -23.12
C THR A 322 -32.65 26.89 -22.35
N PRO A 323 -33.94 27.27 -22.19
CA PRO A 323 -34.33 28.49 -21.47
C PRO A 323 -34.09 28.41 -19.96
N PHE A 324 -34.08 27.21 -19.37
CA PHE A 324 -33.80 27.03 -17.94
C PHE A 324 -32.39 26.47 -17.73
N THR A 325 -31.51 27.23 -17.11
CA THR A 325 -30.09 26.85 -16.93
C THR A 325 -29.60 26.98 -15.48
N ALA A 326 -30.45 27.47 -14.58
CA ALA A 326 -30.13 27.74 -13.18
C ALA A 326 -30.13 26.47 -12.32
N PHE A 327 -29.29 25.49 -12.66
CA PHE A 327 -29.08 24.27 -11.89
C PHE A 327 -27.69 23.68 -12.15
N ARG A 328 -27.31 22.70 -11.32
CA ARG A 328 -26.04 21.98 -11.44
C ARG A 328 -26.28 20.52 -11.78
N ILE A 329 -25.37 19.96 -12.57
CA ILE A 329 -25.42 18.59 -13.07
C ILE A 329 -24.04 17.94 -12.94
N PRO A 330 -23.91 16.62 -12.72
CA PRO A 330 -22.61 15.95 -12.78
C PRO A 330 -21.97 16.16 -14.17
N PRO A 331 -20.66 16.42 -14.24
CA PRO A 331 -19.97 16.64 -15.51
C PRO A 331 -20.03 15.40 -16.41
N LEU A 332 -20.08 15.57 -17.73
CA LEU A 332 -20.16 14.48 -18.72
C LEU A 332 -21.45 13.65 -18.56
N THR A 333 -22.58 14.31 -18.40
CA THR A 333 -23.90 13.69 -18.29
C THR A 333 -24.71 13.87 -19.58
N LEU A 334 -24.77 15.08 -20.12
CA LEU A 334 -25.48 15.40 -21.35
C LEU A 334 -24.69 14.93 -22.57
N GLN A 335 -23.38 15.16 -22.57
CA GLN A 335 -22.52 14.83 -23.72
C GLN A 335 -22.63 13.33 -24.10
N PRO A 336 -22.51 12.34 -23.19
CA PRO A 336 -22.63 10.94 -23.57
C PRO A 336 -24.02 10.52 -24.08
N VAL A 337 -25.07 11.21 -23.63
CA VAL A 337 -26.45 10.97 -24.11
C VAL A 337 -26.56 11.39 -25.56
N VAL A 338 -26.07 12.59 -25.89
CA VAL A 338 -26.01 13.11 -27.25
C VAL A 338 -25.07 12.30 -28.13
N GLU A 339 -23.91 11.88 -27.62
CA GLU A 339 -22.98 10.98 -28.32
C GLU A 339 -23.67 9.67 -28.74
N ASN A 340 -24.52 9.13 -27.87
CA ASN A 340 -25.28 7.91 -28.18
C ASN A 340 -26.33 8.18 -29.26
N ALA A 341 -27.03 9.31 -29.22
CA ALA A 341 -27.95 9.71 -30.27
C ALA A 341 -27.23 9.84 -31.64
N VAL A 342 -26.06 10.49 -31.69
CA VAL A 342 -25.26 10.58 -32.93
C VAL A 342 -24.79 9.21 -33.41
N LYS A 343 -24.28 8.35 -32.50
CA LYS A 343 -23.75 7.01 -32.85
C LYS A 343 -24.83 6.11 -33.47
N HIS A 344 -26.04 6.13 -32.94
CA HIS A 344 -27.10 5.21 -33.32
C HIS A 344 -28.11 5.81 -34.30
N GLY A 345 -28.21 7.13 -34.36
CA GLY A 345 -29.11 7.84 -35.26
C GLY A 345 -28.54 8.07 -36.66
N LEU A 346 -27.20 8.05 -36.83
CA LEU A 346 -26.59 8.23 -38.14
C LEU A 346 -26.48 6.91 -38.90
N ASP A 347 -27.45 6.70 -39.80
CA ASP A 347 -27.48 5.58 -40.75
C ASP A 347 -27.21 6.10 -42.18
N PRO A 348 -26.40 5.42 -43.01
CA PRO A 348 -26.25 5.73 -44.43
C PRO A 348 -27.55 5.71 -45.24
N GLU A 349 -28.55 4.91 -44.84
CA GLU A 349 -29.78 4.64 -45.60
C GLU A 349 -30.99 5.47 -45.15
N LEU A 350 -30.84 6.30 -44.10
CA LEU A 350 -31.92 7.12 -43.52
C LEU A 350 -31.77 8.62 -43.87
N GLU A 351 -32.85 9.35 -43.60
CA GLU A 351 -32.88 10.83 -43.63
C GLU A 351 -31.87 11.45 -42.64
N PRO A 352 -31.52 12.74 -42.77
CA PRO A 352 -30.66 13.44 -41.81
C PRO A 352 -31.11 13.23 -40.36
N LEU A 353 -30.14 12.99 -39.47
CA LEU A 353 -30.41 12.88 -38.05
C LEU A 353 -30.68 14.27 -37.47
N PHE A 354 -31.86 14.44 -36.88
CA PHE A 354 -32.20 15.61 -36.09
C PHE A 354 -32.06 15.29 -34.61
N ILE A 355 -31.31 16.11 -33.88
CA ILE A 355 -31.17 16.04 -32.41
C ILE A 355 -31.59 17.39 -31.84
N SER A 356 -32.58 17.40 -30.94
CA SER A 356 -32.90 18.58 -30.14
C SER A 356 -32.52 18.35 -28.67
N VAL A 357 -31.90 19.38 -28.08
CA VAL A 357 -31.59 19.43 -26.64
C VAL A 357 -32.37 20.58 -26.05
N SER A 358 -33.30 20.29 -25.15
CA SER A 358 -34.11 21.31 -24.48
C SER A 358 -34.02 21.23 -22.97
N SER A 359 -34.28 22.36 -22.29
CA SER A 359 -34.38 22.39 -20.83
C SER A 359 -35.58 23.20 -20.34
N ARG A 360 -36.22 22.72 -19.26
CA ARG A 360 -37.34 23.42 -18.63
C ARG A 360 -37.36 23.20 -17.13
N GLN A 361 -38.07 24.06 -16.42
CA GLN A 361 -38.40 23.85 -15.01
C GLN A 361 -39.84 23.36 -14.91
N GLN A 362 -40.05 22.21 -14.28
CA GLN A 362 -41.37 21.61 -14.12
C GLN A 362 -41.45 20.85 -12.79
N ASP A 363 -42.54 21.05 -12.03
CA ASP A 363 -42.85 20.28 -10.81
C ASP A 363 -41.73 20.26 -9.74
N GLY A 364 -40.92 21.31 -9.66
CA GLY A 364 -39.77 21.39 -8.74
C GLY A 364 -38.49 20.72 -9.26
N TYR A 365 -38.49 20.28 -10.53
CA TYR A 365 -37.35 19.67 -11.20
C TYR A 365 -36.84 20.53 -12.35
N ALA A 366 -35.53 20.48 -12.57
CA ALA A 366 -34.89 20.85 -13.82
C ALA A 366 -34.97 19.63 -14.72
N GLU A 367 -35.67 19.77 -15.84
CA GLU A 367 -35.81 18.70 -16.82
C GLU A 367 -34.98 19.05 -18.06
N VAL A 368 -34.10 18.13 -18.45
CA VAL A 368 -33.32 18.21 -19.69
C VAL A 368 -33.75 17.07 -20.59
N ILE A 369 -34.11 17.40 -21.83
CA ILE A 369 -34.64 16.44 -22.79
C ILE A 369 -33.71 16.43 -24.00
N VAL A 370 -33.20 15.26 -24.34
CA VAL A 370 -32.49 14.99 -25.58
C VAL A 370 -33.40 14.14 -26.44
N ASP A 371 -33.71 14.61 -27.63
CA ASP A 371 -34.68 14.00 -28.51
C ASP A 371 -34.09 13.83 -29.92
N ASP A 372 -34.03 12.59 -30.40
CA ASP A 372 -33.45 12.25 -31.70
C ASP A 372 -34.45 11.59 -32.66
N SER A 373 -34.25 11.83 -33.95
CA SER A 373 -35.03 11.22 -35.04
C SER A 373 -34.45 9.90 -35.56
N GLY A 374 -33.63 9.21 -34.76
CA GLY A 374 -32.99 7.95 -35.14
C GLY A 374 -33.97 6.76 -35.21
N PRO A 375 -33.45 5.53 -35.37
CA PRO A 375 -34.28 4.32 -35.47
C PRO A 375 -34.98 3.91 -34.15
N GLY A 376 -34.74 4.63 -33.05
CA GLY A 376 -35.25 4.34 -31.71
C GLY A 376 -34.37 3.38 -30.91
N PHE A 377 -34.54 3.42 -29.59
CA PHE A 377 -33.80 2.60 -28.63
C PHE A 377 -34.31 1.16 -28.63
N LYS A 378 -33.43 0.20 -28.96
CA LYS A 378 -33.68 -1.24 -28.84
C LYS A 378 -32.85 -1.78 -27.67
N PRO A 379 -33.47 -2.26 -26.59
CA PRO A 379 -32.71 -2.88 -25.50
C PRO A 379 -32.24 -4.27 -25.95
N THR A 380 -30.95 -4.40 -26.24
CA THR A 380 -30.27 -5.68 -26.50
C THR A 380 -29.27 -5.95 -25.38
N ASP A 381 -29.24 -7.20 -24.87
CA ASP A 381 -28.54 -7.59 -23.64
C ASP A 381 -27.00 -7.43 -23.65
N ASP A 382 -26.38 -7.05 -24.78
CA ASP A 382 -24.92 -7.10 -24.99
C ASP A 382 -24.28 -5.78 -25.50
N ASP A 383 -24.98 -4.64 -25.41
CA ASP A 383 -24.50 -3.37 -25.97
C ASP A 383 -23.88 -2.41 -24.93
N GLU A 384 -22.63 -1.96 -25.18
CA GLU A 384 -21.92 -0.86 -24.49
C GLU A 384 -22.78 0.38 -24.09
N PRO A 385 -23.76 0.87 -24.89
CA PRO A 385 -24.63 1.98 -24.51
C PRO A 385 -25.43 1.76 -23.22
N HIS A 386 -25.80 0.52 -22.86
CA HIS A 386 -26.47 0.23 -21.60
C HIS A 386 -25.56 0.51 -20.39
N ILE A 387 -24.26 0.26 -20.52
CA ILE A 387 -23.29 0.47 -19.44
C ILE A 387 -23.05 1.98 -19.22
N ALA A 388 -22.93 2.75 -20.31
CA ALA A 388 -22.71 4.20 -20.23
C ALA A 388 -23.91 4.94 -19.60
N LEU A 389 -25.13 4.67 -20.06
CA LEU A 389 -26.35 5.31 -19.55
C LEU A 389 -26.70 4.85 -18.12
N ALA A 390 -26.46 3.57 -17.78
CA ALA A 390 -26.63 3.07 -16.41
C ALA A 390 -25.67 3.74 -15.43
N ASN A 391 -24.41 3.96 -15.83
CA ASN A 391 -23.44 4.68 -15.01
C ASN A 391 -23.84 6.14 -14.77
N ILE A 392 -24.36 6.81 -15.80
CA ILE A 392 -24.88 8.18 -15.70
C ILE A 392 -26.07 8.24 -14.74
N SER A 393 -27.04 7.34 -14.87
CA SER A 393 -28.20 7.25 -13.97
C SER A 393 -27.78 7.05 -12.51
N LYS A 394 -26.84 6.12 -12.26
CA LYS A 394 -26.28 5.90 -10.92
C LYS A 394 -25.60 7.15 -10.36
N ARG A 395 -24.81 7.85 -11.17
CA ARG A 395 -24.09 9.06 -10.77
C ARG A 395 -25.03 10.23 -10.47
N LEU A 396 -26.04 10.45 -11.31
CA LEU A 396 -27.10 11.44 -11.10
C LEU A 396 -27.79 11.22 -9.74
N LYS A 397 -28.17 9.98 -9.44
CA LYS A 397 -28.82 9.64 -8.18
C LYS A 397 -27.92 9.89 -6.96
N MET A 398 -26.63 9.57 -7.06
CA MET A 398 -25.67 9.76 -5.95
C MET A 398 -25.30 11.22 -5.70
N MET A 399 -25.11 12.02 -6.76
CA MET A 399 -24.54 13.36 -6.64
C MET A 399 -25.59 14.46 -6.46
N CYS A 400 -26.76 14.32 -7.08
CA CYS A 400 -27.80 15.37 -7.05
C CYS A 400 -29.22 14.82 -6.84
N GLY A 401 -29.37 13.52 -6.58
CA GLY A 401 -30.69 12.90 -6.46
C GLY A 401 -31.49 12.93 -7.77
N GLY A 402 -30.82 13.08 -8.90
CA GLY A 402 -31.45 13.10 -10.22
C GLY A 402 -31.76 11.72 -10.77
N GLU A 403 -32.61 11.69 -11.79
CA GLU A 403 -33.05 10.48 -12.48
C GLU A 403 -32.93 10.64 -14.00
N LEU A 404 -32.72 9.52 -14.70
CA LEU A 404 -32.64 9.47 -16.16
C LEU A 404 -33.61 8.40 -16.65
N THR A 405 -34.49 8.77 -17.57
CA THR A 405 -35.47 7.89 -18.21
C THR A 405 -35.30 7.93 -19.73
N ILE A 406 -35.53 6.78 -20.38
CA ILE A 406 -35.40 6.61 -21.83
C ILE A 406 -36.75 6.12 -22.35
N SER A 407 -37.25 6.72 -23.42
CA SER A 407 -38.48 6.34 -24.11
C SER A 407 -38.30 6.46 -25.62
N ASN A 408 -39.02 5.66 -26.40
CA ASN A 408 -39.04 5.80 -27.86
C ASN A 408 -40.15 6.76 -28.30
N ARG A 409 -39.93 7.47 -29.41
CA ARG A 409 -40.98 8.21 -30.12
C ARG A 409 -41.93 7.24 -30.82
N ASP A 410 -43.19 7.64 -30.91
CA ASP A 410 -44.23 6.86 -31.63
C ASP A 410 -43.93 6.71 -33.13
N CYS A 411 -43.20 7.67 -33.71
CA CYS A 411 -42.82 7.70 -35.13
C CYS A 411 -41.39 7.19 -35.42
N GLY A 412 -40.72 6.60 -34.44
CA GLY A 412 -39.28 6.29 -34.51
C GLY A 412 -38.44 7.44 -33.95
N GLY A 413 -37.38 7.09 -33.22
CA GLY A 413 -36.53 8.03 -32.48
C GLY A 413 -36.46 7.72 -30.99
N THR A 414 -35.51 8.35 -30.30
CA THR A 414 -35.32 8.17 -28.84
C THR A 414 -35.43 9.51 -28.12
N ILE A 415 -36.13 9.49 -26.99
CA ILE A 415 -36.21 10.60 -26.05
C ILE A 415 -35.54 10.17 -24.74
N VAL A 416 -34.49 10.88 -24.35
CA VAL A 416 -33.85 10.74 -23.05
C VAL A 416 -34.19 11.95 -22.20
N THR A 417 -34.81 11.70 -21.06
CA THR A 417 -35.22 12.75 -20.11
C THR A 417 -34.42 12.62 -18.83
N ILE A 418 -33.75 13.70 -18.43
CA ILE A 418 -32.98 13.82 -17.19
C ILE A 418 -33.72 14.78 -16.28
N ARG A 419 -34.05 14.35 -15.06
CA ARG A 419 -34.73 15.16 -14.04
C ARG A 419 -33.82 15.36 -12.85
N ILE A 420 -33.60 16.60 -12.44
CA ILE A 420 -32.77 16.96 -11.29
C ILE A 420 -33.61 17.82 -10.34
N PRO A 421 -33.71 17.48 -9.04
CA PRO A 421 -34.41 18.32 -8.08
C PRO A 421 -33.80 19.72 -8.02
N VAL A 422 -34.60 20.77 -8.20
CA VAL A 422 -34.16 22.16 -8.00
C VAL A 422 -34.29 22.44 -6.51
N GLN A 423 -33.19 22.74 -5.83
CA GLN A 423 -33.28 23.21 -4.44
C GLN A 423 -34.04 24.54 -4.44
N PRO A 424 -35.06 24.71 -3.57
CA PRO A 424 -35.73 26.00 -3.44
C PRO A 424 -34.70 27.05 -3.05
N GLU A 425 -34.68 28.19 -3.75
CA GLU A 425 -33.85 29.34 -3.37
C GLU A 425 -34.16 29.70 -1.91
N SER A 426 -33.15 29.61 -1.05
CA SER A 426 -33.20 29.97 0.36
C SER A 426 -32.97 31.45 0.57
#